data_AF-A0AAW1S746-F1
#
_entry.id   AF-A0AAW1S746-F1
#
_cell.length_a   1.000
_cell.length_b   1.000
_cell.length_c   1.000
_cell.angle_alpha   90.00
_cell.angle_beta   90.00
_cell.angle_gamma   90.00
#
_symmetry.space_group_name_H-M   'P 1'
#
loop_
_entity.id
_entity.type
_entity.pdbx_description
1 polymer ?
#
loop_
_entity_poly.entity_id
_entity_poly.type
_entity_poly.pdbx_seq_one_letter_code
_entity_poly.pdbx_strand_id
1 'polypeptide(L)'
;MLLSATTAGICQLQALSPVGRCHSFDASGDGYGRGEGFAIALLRPSALVRAVLAAAGAAHEAVGAVSVHGTGTPLGDPIEVGALRQALAGPKVR
;
A
#
# COMPACT_ATOMS: atom_id res chain seq x y z
N MET A 1 -15.59 -7.94 -14.01
CA MET A 1 -14.39 -8.16 -14.85
C MET A 1 -13.23 -8.93 -14.20
N LEU A 2 -13.43 -9.80 -13.21
CA LEU A 2 -12.44 -10.81 -12.79
C LEU A 2 -12.62 -12.08 -13.63
N LEU A 3 -12.14 -12.03 -14.88
CA LEU A 3 -12.18 -13.20 -15.76
C LEU A 3 -11.47 -14.40 -15.11
N SER A 4 -12.12 -15.57 -15.19
CA SER A 4 -11.63 -16.82 -14.59
C SER A 4 -10.28 -17.23 -15.16
N ALA A 5 -10.06 -17.06 -16.46
CA ALA A 5 -8.77 -17.33 -17.10
C ALA A 5 -7.63 -16.48 -16.49
N THR A 6 -7.88 -15.21 -16.20
CA THR A 6 -6.92 -14.34 -15.52
C THR A 6 -6.69 -14.77 -14.08
N THR A 7 -7.75 -15.15 -13.34
CA THR A 7 -7.59 -15.71 -11.98
C THR A 7 -6.71 -16.94 -12.01
N ALA A 8 -7.00 -17.89 -12.90
CA ALA A 8 -6.24 -19.11 -13.04
C ALA A 8 -4.76 -18.83 -13.37
N GLY A 9 -4.50 -17.88 -14.27
CA GLY A 9 -3.13 -17.43 -14.58
C GLY A 9 -2.38 -16.87 -13.37
N ILE A 10 -3.03 -16.03 -12.55
CA ILE A 10 -2.40 -15.46 -11.34
C ILE A 10 -2.25 -16.52 -10.24
N CYS A 11 -3.18 -17.49 -10.13
CA CYS A 11 -3.02 -18.63 -9.22
C CYS A 11 -1.73 -19.41 -9.53
N GLN A 12 -1.34 -19.56 -10.80
CA GLN A 12 -0.08 -20.23 -11.17
C GLN A 12 1.16 -19.50 -10.63
N LEU A 13 1.06 -18.19 -10.37
CA LEU A 13 2.12 -17.40 -9.73
C LEU A 13 2.14 -17.55 -8.20
N GLN A 14 1.18 -18.27 -7.62
CA GLN A 14 1.00 -18.41 -6.17
C GLN A 14 0.86 -17.06 -5.45
N ALA A 15 0.28 -16.06 -6.13
CA ALA A 15 0.13 -14.72 -5.59
C ALA A 15 -1.22 -14.49 -4.87
N LEU A 16 -2.21 -15.35 -5.09
CA LEU A 16 -3.56 -15.19 -4.51
C LEU A 16 -3.70 -15.94 -3.19
N SER A 17 -4.37 -15.29 -2.24
CA SER A 17 -4.83 -15.95 -1.02
C SER A 17 -5.91 -17.00 -1.35
N PRO A 18 -5.84 -18.23 -0.82
CA PRO A 18 -6.87 -19.26 -1.00
C PRO A 18 -8.26 -18.83 -0.50
N VAL A 19 -8.31 -17.97 0.52
CA VAL A 19 -9.56 -17.42 1.06
C VAL A 19 -9.98 -16.11 0.37
N GLY A 20 -9.18 -15.64 -0.60
CA GLY A 20 -9.48 -14.48 -1.42
C GLY A 20 -9.46 -13.15 -0.67
N ARG A 21 -8.71 -13.05 0.44
CA ARG A 21 -8.59 -11.84 1.25
C ARG A 21 -7.14 -11.37 1.32
N CYS A 22 -6.94 -10.06 1.46
CA CYS A 22 -5.62 -9.50 1.79
C CYS A 22 -5.49 -9.50 3.31
N HIS A 23 -4.57 -10.30 3.84
CA HIS A 23 -4.25 -10.38 5.27
C HIS A 23 -3.17 -9.36 5.65
N SER A 24 -3.40 -8.08 5.31
CA SER A 24 -2.41 -7.01 5.42
C SER A 24 -1.85 -6.89 6.85
N PHE A 25 -0.54 -7.09 6.98
CA PHE A 25 0.25 -7.06 8.21
C PHE A 25 -0.14 -8.10 9.27
N ASP A 26 -0.90 -9.13 8.88
CA ASP A 26 -1.19 -10.28 9.74
C ASP A 26 -0.14 -11.38 9.54
N ALA A 27 0.14 -12.15 10.59
CA ALA A 27 1.06 -13.28 10.53
C ALA A 27 0.55 -14.40 9.59
N SER A 28 -0.74 -14.44 9.30
CA SER A 28 -1.40 -15.37 8.37
C SER A 28 -1.33 -14.92 6.91
N GLY A 29 -0.48 -13.94 6.55
CA GLY A 29 -0.32 -13.47 5.18
C GLY A 29 -0.02 -14.60 4.19
N ASP A 30 -0.94 -14.86 3.27
CA ASP A 30 -0.92 -16.00 2.35
C ASP A 30 -1.13 -15.61 0.87
N GLY A 31 -1.12 -14.31 0.57
CA GLY A 31 -1.40 -13.77 -0.76
C GLY A 31 -2.44 -12.65 -0.71
N TYR A 32 -2.84 -12.14 -1.86
CA TYR A 32 -3.83 -11.07 -1.95
C TYR A 32 -5.18 -11.54 -2.50
N GLY A 33 -6.24 -10.85 -2.13
CA GLY A 33 -7.58 -11.02 -2.71
C GLY A 33 -7.76 -10.13 -3.94
N ARG A 34 -8.27 -10.68 -5.04
CA ARG A 34 -8.56 -9.87 -6.23
C ARG A 34 -9.80 -9.00 -6.00
N GLY A 35 -9.72 -7.75 -6.41
CA GLY A 35 -10.83 -6.79 -6.35
C GLY A 35 -11.08 -6.11 -7.69
N GLU A 36 -12.26 -5.53 -7.83
CA GLU A 36 -12.60 -4.59 -8.89
C GLU A 36 -12.99 -3.26 -8.27
N GLY A 37 -12.77 -2.17 -9.00
CA GLY A 37 -13.15 -0.85 -8.54
C GLY A 37 -13.05 0.17 -9.65
N PHE A 38 -13.74 1.29 -9.45
CA PHE A 38 -13.66 2.46 -10.31
C PHE A 38 -13.66 3.70 -9.42
N ALA A 39 -12.81 4.68 -9.74
CA ALA A 39 -12.71 5.91 -8.99
C ALA A 39 -12.58 7.10 -9.95
N ILE A 40 -13.22 8.22 -9.59
CA ILE A 40 -13.06 9.51 -10.25
C ILE A 40 -12.63 10.53 -9.20
N ALA A 41 -11.56 11.26 -9.49
CA ALA A 41 -11.14 12.41 -8.69
C ALA A 41 -11.42 13.70 -9.48
N LEU A 42 -12.16 14.62 -8.89
CA LEU A 42 -12.35 15.98 -9.40
C LEU A 42 -11.54 16.94 -8.53
N LEU A 43 -10.43 17.43 -9.08
CA LEU A 43 -9.55 18.35 -8.37
C LEU A 43 -9.84 19.79 -8.81
N ARG A 44 -10.05 20.68 -7.83
CA ARG A 44 -10.00 22.12 -8.07
C ARG A 44 -8.61 22.63 -7.68
N PRO A 45 -7.93 23.42 -8.53
CA PRO A 45 -6.74 24.12 -8.11
C PRO A 45 -7.08 25.04 -6.93
N SER A 46 -6.54 24.73 -5.76
CA SER A 46 -6.68 25.55 -4.56
C SER A 46 -5.30 25.93 -4.04
N ALA A 47 -5.24 27.08 -3.35
CA ALA A 47 -4.03 27.51 -2.67
C ALA A 47 -3.54 26.43 -1.69
N LEU A 48 -4.45 25.67 -1.07
CA LEU A 48 -4.14 24.57 -0.16
C LEU A 48 -3.43 23.40 -0.87
N VAL A 49 -3.92 22.93 -2.02
CA VAL A 49 -3.27 21.83 -2.76
C VAL A 49 -1.86 22.24 -3.21
N ARG A 50 -1.69 23.48 -3.68
CA ARG A 50 -0.37 24.02 -4.05
C ARG A 50 0.55 24.15 -2.83
N ALA A 51 0.03 24.63 -1.71
CA ALA A 51 0.79 24.76 -0.46
C ALA A 51 1.22 23.39 0.07
N VAL A 52 0.35 22.38 0.05
CA VAL A 52 0.68 21.00 0.46
C VAL A 52 1.72 20.39 -0.47
N LEU A 53 1.61 20.57 -1.79
CA LEU A 53 2.61 20.09 -2.74
C LEU A 53 3.97 20.79 -2.58
N ALA A 54 3.98 22.09 -2.29
CA ALA A 54 5.20 22.84 -2.00
C ALA A 54 5.80 22.49 -0.63
N ALA A 55 4.95 22.19 0.36
CA ALA A 55 5.33 21.78 1.70
C ALA A 55 5.63 20.28 1.81
N ALA A 56 5.54 19.50 0.72
CA ALA A 56 5.73 18.05 0.72
C ALA A 56 7.11 17.58 1.20
N GLY A 57 8.05 18.49 1.47
CA GLY A 57 9.16 18.28 2.40
C GLY A 57 8.71 18.26 3.88
N ALA A 58 7.57 17.64 4.17
CA ALA A 58 7.02 17.55 5.51
C ALA A 58 7.98 16.74 6.38
N ALA A 59 8.24 17.24 7.58
CA ALA A 59 9.05 16.52 8.56
C ALA A 59 8.36 15.20 8.93
N HIS A 60 9.12 14.13 9.19
CA HIS A 60 8.56 12.80 9.44
C HIS A 60 7.57 12.78 10.62
N GLU A 61 7.70 13.73 11.57
CA GLU A 61 6.83 13.88 12.74
C GLU A 61 5.44 14.37 12.36
N ALA A 62 5.30 15.04 11.21
CA ALA A 62 4.02 15.51 10.71
C ALA A 62 3.18 14.38 10.07
N VAL A 63 3.76 13.18 9.86
CA VAL A 63 3.07 12.06 9.25
C VAL A 63 2.20 11.35 10.29
N GLY A 64 0.90 11.66 10.30
CA GLY A 64 -0.06 11.04 11.21
C GLY A 64 -0.56 9.65 10.77
N ALA A 65 -0.53 9.36 9.47
CA ALA A 65 -0.93 8.07 8.91
C ALA A 65 -0.31 7.87 7.52
N VAL A 66 -0.16 6.60 7.13
CA VAL A 66 0.32 6.22 5.79
C VAL A 66 -0.61 5.17 5.21
N SER A 67 -1.09 5.40 3.98
CA SER A 67 -1.73 4.35 3.19
C SER A 67 -0.65 3.57 2.45
N VAL A 68 -0.68 2.25 2.61
CA VAL A 68 0.31 1.32 2.06
C VAL A 68 -0.26 0.53 0.89
N HIS A 69 0.57 -0.29 0.25
CA HIS A 69 0.08 -1.26 -0.73
C HIS A 69 -0.55 -2.47 -0.03
N GLY A 70 0.07 -2.98 1.03
CA GLY A 70 -0.56 -3.85 2.04
C GLY A 70 -1.22 -5.08 1.44
N THR A 71 -0.48 -5.83 0.62
CA THR A 71 -1.07 -6.97 -0.11
C THR A 71 -1.41 -8.16 0.77
N GLY A 72 -0.87 -8.24 1.99
CA GLY A 72 -1.03 -9.42 2.84
C GLY A 72 -0.10 -10.56 2.42
N THR A 73 1.01 -10.24 1.76
CA THR A 73 1.98 -11.25 1.32
C THR A 73 3.07 -11.44 2.37
N PRO A 74 3.52 -12.68 2.62
CA PRO A 74 4.49 -12.96 3.69
C PRO A 74 5.86 -12.31 3.44
N LEU A 75 6.16 -11.95 2.18
CA LEU A 75 7.38 -11.24 1.81
C LEU A 75 7.16 -9.72 1.67
N GLY A 76 6.08 -9.29 1.03
CA GLY A 76 5.85 -7.88 0.70
C GLY A 76 5.59 -7.02 1.94
N ASP A 77 4.76 -7.51 2.86
CA ASP A 77 4.37 -6.74 4.04
C ASP A 77 5.56 -6.41 4.96
N PRO A 78 6.50 -7.35 5.26
CA PRO A 78 7.75 -7.00 5.96
C PRO A 78 8.62 -5.99 5.21
N ILE A 79 8.66 -6.03 3.88
CA ILE A 79 9.42 -5.07 3.06
C ILE A 79 8.81 -3.68 3.19
N GLU A 80 7.48 -3.56 3.10
CA GLU A 80 6.77 -2.28 3.28
C GLU A 80 7.02 -1.70 4.67
N VAL A 81 6.87 -2.50 5.73
CA VAL A 81 7.16 -2.05 7.11
C VAL A 81 8.62 -1.66 7.26
N GLY A 82 9.56 -2.45 6.72
CA GLY A 82 10.99 -2.14 6.76
C GLY A 82 11.32 -0.80 6.07
N ALA A 83 10.75 -0.56 4.89
CA ALA A 83 10.92 0.69 4.15
C ALA A 83 10.32 1.88 4.89
N LEU A 84 9.11 1.73 5.47
CA LEU A 84 8.48 2.79 6.28
C LEU A 84 9.32 3.12 7.51
N ARG A 85 9.85 2.10 8.20
CA ARG A 85 10.74 2.32 9.35
C ARG A 85 11.99 3.08 8.94
N GLN A 86 12.55 2.84 7.75
CA GLN A 86 13.71 3.58 7.26
C GLN A 86 13.36 5.01 6.88
N ALA A 87 12.22 5.24 6.23
CA ALA A 87 11.80 6.55 5.76
C ALA A 87 11.35 7.48 6.92
N LEU A 88 10.75 6.90 7.96
CA LEU A 88 10.23 7.64 9.12
C LEU A 88 11.16 7.60 10.34
N ALA A 89 12.25 6.84 10.31
CA ALA A 89 13.28 6.94 11.33
C ALA A 89 13.98 8.30 11.18
N GLY A 90 13.83 9.15 12.19
CA GLY A 90 14.51 10.44 12.23
C GLY A 90 16.03 10.36 12.18
N PRO A 91 16.71 11.51 12.09
CA PRO A 91 18.15 11.56 12.01
C PRO A 91 18.76 10.76 13.16
N LYS A 92 19.59 9.77 12.82
CA LYS A 92 20.30 8.95 13.80
C LYS A 92 21.21 9.88 14.61
N VAL A 93 20.88 10.12 15.88
CA VAL A 93 21.78 10.76 16.84
C VAL A 93 22.99 9.82 16.97
N ARG A 94 24.17 10.32 16.57
CA ARG A 94 25.44 9.62 16.74
C ARG A 94 25.93 9.70 18.17
#